data_AF-A0A6P0U2U5-F1
#
_entry.id   AF-A0A6P0U2U5-F1
#
_cell.length_a   1.000
_cell.length_b   1.000
_cell.length_c   1.000
_cell.angle_alpha   90.00
_cell.angle_beta   90.00
_cell.angle_gamma   90.00
#
_symmetry.space_group_name_H-M   'P 1'
#
loop_
_entity.id
_entity.type
_entity.pdbx_description
1 polymer ?
#
loop_
_entity_poly.entity_id
_entity_poly.type
_entity_poly.pdbx_seq_one_letter_code
_entity_poly.pdbx_strand_id
1 'polypeptide(L)' 'MTKQRIAEILRSAKPDEKVTIQGWVRTKRELKEFAFVEVNDGSCLANLQVVLNPDLPNYQETLQQ' A
#
# COMPACT_ATOMS: atom_id res chain seq x y z
N MET A 1 16.26 5.28 -0.05
CA MET A 1 15.66 4.00 0.38
C MET A 1 15.46 3.13 -0.85
N THR A 2 15.76 1.84 -0.77
CA THR A 2 15.61 0.90 -1.90
C THR A 2 14.15 0.46 -1.99
N LYS A 3 13.60 0.45 -3.20
CA LYS A 3 12.22 0.02 -3.44
C LYS A 3 12.16 -1.50 -3.49
N GLN A 4 11.26 -2.10 -2.73
CA GLN A 4 11.03 -3.55 -2.74
C GLN A 4 9.84 -3.87 -3.66
N ARG A 5 9.94 -5.01 -4.36
CA ARG A 5 8.84 -5.50 -5.19
C ARG A 5 7.76 -6.14 -4.34
N ILE A 6 6.50 -5.95 -4.73
CA ILE A 6 5.35 -6.53 -4.02
C ILE A 6 5.44 -8.05 -3.97
N ALA A 7 5.87 -8.70 -5.05
CA ALA A 7 6.07 -10.15 -5.08
C ALA A 7 7.06 -10.67 -4.02
N GLU A 8 8.07 -9.88 -3.66
CA GLU A 8 9.08 -10.26 -2.64
C GLU A 8 8.52 -10.04 -1.23
N ILE A 9 7.84 -8.91 -1.03
CA ILE A 9 7.17 -8.56 0.23
C ILE A 9 6.14 -9.65 0.60
N LEU A 10 5.26 -10.01 -0.35
CA LEU A 10 4.24 -11.03 -0.12
C LEU A 10 4.80 -12.42 0.20
N ARG A 11 6.05 -12.71 -0.19
CA ARG A 11 6.68 -14.02 0.06
C ARG A 11 7.47 -14.07 1.37
N SER A 12 8.04 -12.95 1.82
CA SER A 12 9.13 -13.00 2.79
C SER A 12 9.20 -11.84 3.79
N ALA A 13 8.31 -10.84 3.68
CA ALA A 13 8.30 -9.73 4.62
C ALA A 13 8.00 -10.20 6.05
N LYS A 14 8.59 -9.50 7.02
CA LYS A 14 8.35 -9.75 8.44
C LYS A 14 7.45 -8.67 9.04
N PRO A 15 6.72 -8.96 10.13
CA PRO A 15 6.06 -7.93 10.92
C PRO A 15 7.04 -6.82 11.32
N ASP A 16 6.53 -5.59 11.44
CA ASP A 16 7.27 -4.38 11.82
C ASP A 16 8.41 -3.95 10.87
N GLU A 17 8.51 -4.58 9.70
CA GLU A 17 9.46 -4.17 8.66
C GLU A 17 8.99 -2.90 7.95
N LYS A 18 9.87 -1.88 7.90
CA LYS A 18 9.62 -0.68 7.10
C LYS A 18 10.02 -0.93 5.65
N VAL A 19 9.03 -0.99 4.78
CA VAL A 19 9.22 -1.20 3.34
C VAL A 19 8.85 0.05 2.53
N THR A 20 9.48 0.23 1.38
CA THR A 20 9.09 1.26 0.39
C THR A 20 8.70 0.55 -0.90
N ILE A 21 7.47 0.76 -1.36
CA ILE A 21 6.94 0.19 -2.60
C ILE A 21 6.64 1.27 -3.62
N GLN A 22 6.51 0.88 -4.89
CA GLN A 22 5.91 1.71 -5.93
C GLN A 22 5.08 0.83 -6.84
N GLY A 23 3.91 1.34 -7.23
CA GLY A 23 3.00 0.64 -8.12
C GLY A 23 1.79 1.51 -8.42
N TRP A 24 0.79 0.91 -9.05
CA TRP A 24 -0.46 1.55 -9.37
C TRP A 24 -1.53 1.15 -8.36
N VAL A 25 -2.30 2.13 -7.90
CA VAL A 25 -3.53 1.88 -7.14
C VAL A 25 -4.52 1.17 -8.06
N ARG A 26 -4.98 0.00 -7.65
CA ARG A 26 -5.99 -0.79 -8.37
C ARG A 26 -7.38 -0.46 -7.87
N THR A 27 -7.54 -0.47 -6.56
CA THR A 27 -8.79 -0.11 -5.89
C THR A 27 -8.49 0.66 -4.62
N LYS A 28 -9.43 1.51 -4.24
CA LYS A 28 -9.43 2.25 -2.99
C LYS A 28 -10.83 2.16 -2.41
N ARG A 29 -10.93 1.76 -1.15
CA ARG A 29 -12.19 1.66 -0.40
C ARG A 29 -12.07 2.48 0.87
N GLU A 30 -12.78 3.59 0.89
CA GLU A 30 -12.80 4.53 2.01
C GLU A 30 -13.87 4.12 3.01
N LEU A 31 -13.51 4.12 4.30
CA LEU A 31 -14.41 3.94 5.43
C LEU A 31 -14.32 5.18 6.33
N LYS A 32 -15.20 5.27 7.33
CA LYS A 32 -15.23 6.42 8.26
C LYS A 32 -13.91 6.61 9.00
N GLU A 33 -13.23 5.52 9.34
CA GLU A 33 -12.08 5.54 10.25
C GLU A 33 -10.75 5.23 9.58
N PHE A 34 -10.73 4.71 8.35
CA PHE A 34 -9.52 4.37 7.60
C PHE A 34 -9.86 4.04 6.15
N ALA A 35 -8.85 3.86 5.30
CA ALA A 35 -9.04 3.42 3.92
C ALA A 35 -8.21 2.18 3.62
N PHE A 36 -8.77 1.31 2.77
CA PHE A 36 -8.04 0.22 2.15
C PHE A 36 -7.62 0.62 0.74
N VAL A 37 -6.34 0.41 0.42
CA VAL A 37 -5.78 0.64 -0.91
C VAL A 37 -5.13 -0.65 -1.38
N GLU A 38 -5.51 -1.13 -2.56
CA GLU A 38 -4.86 -2.25 -3.22
C GLU A 38 -3.83 -1.71 -4.21
N VAL A 39 -2.56 -2.05 -4.04
CA VAL A 39 -1.45 -1.61 -4.89
C VAL A 39 -0.90 -2.80 -5.67
N ASN A 40 -0.60 -2.60 -6.95
CA ASN A 40 0.06 -3.60 -7.78
C ASN A 40 1.20 -2.95 -8.58
N ASP A 41 2.36 -3.59 -8.59
CA ASP A 41 3.57 -3.11 -9.27
C ASP A 41 3.92 -3.94 -10.52
N GLY A 42 3.07 -4.89 -10.90
CA GLY A 42 3.28 -5.82 -12.01
C GLY A 42 4.27 -6.96 -11.73
N SER A 43 4.88 -7.03 -10.53
CA SER A 43 5.82 -8.11 -10.19
C SER A 43 5.14 -9.46 -9.94
N CYS A 44 3.85 -9.45 -9.62
CA CYS A 44 2.99 -10.63 -9.54
C CYS A 44 1.52 -10.28 -9.80
N LEU A 45 0.68 -11.33 -9.95
CA LEU A 45 -0.77 -11.18 -10.13
C LEU A 45 -1.47 -10.67 -8.86
N ALA A 46 -0.92 -10.98 -7.68
CA ALA A 46 -1.48 -10.54 -6.40
C ALA A 46 -1.25 -9.04 -6.17
N ASN A 47 -2.17 -8.43 -5.42
CA ASN A 47 -2.07 -7.04 -4.96
C ASN A 47 -1.57 -7.00 -3.51
N LEU A 48 -0.95 -5.88 -3.14
CA LEU A 48 -0.62 -5.57 -1.76
C LEU A 48 -1.70 -4.65 -1.18
N GLN A 49 -2.33 -5.10 -0.10
CA GLN A 49 -3.28 -4.29 0.65
C GLN A 49 -2.54 -3.35 1.60
N VAL A 50 -2.84 -2.07 1.51
CA VAL A 50 -2.34 -1.00 2.38
C VAL A 50 -3.51 -0.42 3.15
N VAL A 51 -3.36 -0.29 4.47
CA VAL A 51 -4.33 0.40 5.33
C VAL A 51 -3.80 1.81 5.59
N LEU A 52 -4.56 2.81 5.19
CA LEU A 52 -4.27 4.21 5.47
C LEU A 52 -5.07 4.65 6.69
N ASN A 53 -4.37 5.08 7.74
CA ASN A 53 -5.00 5.65 8.93
C ASN A 53 -5.19 7.17 8.77
N PRO A 54 -6.25 7.75 9.36
CA PRO A 54 -6.57 9.18 9.25
C PRO A 54 -5.53 10.07 9.93
N ASP A 55 -4.73 9.52 10.85
CA ASP A 55 -3.62 10.20 11.52
C ASP A 55 -2.42 10.45 10.59
N LEU A 56 -2.45 9.92 9.36
CA LEU A 56 -1.41 10.17 8.37
C LEU A 56 -1.37 11.65 7.98
N PRO A 57 -0.19 12.29 8.02
CA PRO A 57 -0.01 13.60 7.40
C PRO A 57 -0.47 13.53 5.94
N ASN A 58 -1.32 14.47 5.53
CA ASN A 58 -1.88 14.56 4.17
C ASN A 58 -2.81 13.39 3.79
N TYR A 59 -3.50 12.76 4.75
CA TYR A 59 -4.47 11.68 4.48
C TYR A 59 -5.48 12.04 3.37
N GLN A 60 -6.12 13.21 3.47
CA GLN A 60 -7.13 13.65 2.49
C GLN A 60 -6.57 13.85 1.08
N GLU A 61 -5.36 14.41 0.96
CA GLU A 61 -4.69 14.58 -0.34
C GLU A 61 -4.26 13.22 -0.92
N THR A 62 -3.76 12.32 -0.07
CA THR A 62 -3.35 10.97 -0.46
C THR A 62 -4.55 10.16 -0.96
N LEU A 63 -5.74 10.37 -0.40
CA LEU A 63 -6.95 9.74 -0.90
C LEU A 63 -7.38 10.27 -2.27
N GLN A 64 -6.97 11.46 -2.72
CA GLN A 64 -7.45 12.04 -3.98
C GLN A 64 -6.63 11.61 -5.21
N GLN A 65 -5.54 10.86 -5.03
CA GLN A 65 -4.73 10.28 -6.12
C GLN A 65 -5.32 8.97 -6.65
#